data_AF-A0A8J6LZ21-F1
#
_entry.id   AF-A0A8J6LZ21-F1
#
_cell.length_a   1.000
_cell.length_b   1.000
_cell.length_c   1.000
_cell.angle_alpha   90.00
_cell.angle_beta   90.00
_cell.angle_gamma   90.00
#
_symmetry.space_group_name_H-M   'P 1'
#
loop_
_entity.id
_entity.type
_entity.pdbx_description
1 polymer ?
#
loop_
_entity_poly.entity_id
_entity_poly.type
_entity_poly.pdbx_seq_one_letter_code
_entity_poly.pdbx_strand_id
1 'polypeptide(L)'
;MLQDFNMRGAILEDVASGTPGEILTGYGRVLNINSQDPNSALFCPGCELTFTFSMELVSFDITSGTLGVVGNEGDFEFTNLEINFFVDYAQNYNGTSGTAGDGDLWLQLTSDSLSGSGADNLGTGSDTGNGSALLNVEQVGLAWNNFDTNGEAGGYDMVLDSSFQGIGSDTQLGGSFQITGNSIPEPSSLALLGLGMLGFAGFARRKKA
;
A
#
# COMPACT_ATOMS: atom_id res chain seq x y z
N MET A 1 -15.74 -1.53 12.99
CA MET A 1 -15.74 -2.75 12.16
C MET A 1 -14.39 -3.42 12.30
N LEU A 2 -14.30 -4.73 12.09
CA LEU A 2 -13.01 -5.41 12.01
C LEU A 2 -12.55 -5.27 10.55
N GLN A 3 -11.42 -4.62 10.32
CA GLN A 3 -10.78 -4.61 8.99
C GLN A 3 -10.47 -6.05 8.56
N ASP A 4 -10.93 -6.46 7.38
CA ASP A 4 -10.74 -7.81 6.84
C ASP A 4 -9.64 -7.87 5.76
N PHE A 5 -9.11 -6.71 5.36
CA PHE A 5 -7.99 -6.57 4.46
C PHE A 5 -6.77 -5.99 5.17
N ASN A 6 -5.63 -6.66 4.99
CA ASN A 6 -4.32 -6.22 5.46
C ASN A 6 -3.25 -6.60 4.43
N MET A 7 -2.47 -5.63 3.99
CA MET A 7 -1.38 -5.80 3.04
C MET A 7 -0.09 -5.21 3.63
N ARG A 8 1.02 -5.93 3.51
CA ARG A 8 2.34 -5.46 3.99
C ARG A 8 3.43 -5.75 2.99
N GLY A 9 4.47 -4.92 3.02
CA GLY A 9 5.63 -5.11 2.16
C GLY A 9 6.83 -4.29 2.58
N ALA A 10 7.86 -4.33 1.72
CA ALA A 10 9.08 -3.58 1.88
C ALA A 10 9.13 -2.41 0.88
N ILE A 11 9.67 -1.28 1.33
CA ILE A 11 9.85 -0.04 0.56
C ILE A 11 11.34 0.21 0.31
N LEU A 12 11.64 0.72 -0.86
CA LEU A 12 12.83 1.51 -1.17
C LEU A 12 12.38 2.86 -1.70
N GLU A 13 12.96 3.95 -1.20
CA GLU A 13 12.54 5.31 -1.55
C GLU A 13 13.72 6.27 -1.62
N ASP A 14 13.55 7.33 -2.41
CA ASP A 14 14.52 8.41 -2.49
C ASP A 14 14.53 9.22 -1.19
N VAL A 15 15.71 9.75 -0.82
CA VAL A 15 15.84 10.65 0.33
C VAL A 15 15.23 12.01 -0.03
N ALA A 16 14.33 12.54 0.80
CA ALA A 16 13.83 13.90 0.64
C ALA A 16 14.92 14.94 0.92
N SER A 17 15.06 15.95 0.06
CA SER A 17 15.94 17.09 0.29
C SER A 17 15.41 18.10 1.32
N GLY A 18 14.14 17.94 1.73
CA GLY A 18 13.44 18.87 2.62
C GLY A 18 12.93 20.14 1.90
N THR A 19 12.95 20.16 0.57
CA THR A 19 12.51 21.32 -0.24
C THR A 19 11.04 21.16 -0.66
N PRO A 20 10.12 22.04 -0.22
CA PRO A 20 8.73 22.00 -0.66
C PRO A 20 8.59 22.02 -2.19
N GLY A 21 7.67 21.21 -2.72
CA GLY A 21 7.44 20.97 -4.15
C GLY A 21 8.33 19.87 -4.74
N GLU A 22 9.24 19.28 -3.97
CA GLU A 22 9.99 18.10 -4.39
C GLU A 22 9.07 16.89 -4.55
N ILE A 23 9.27 16.12 -5.62
CA ILE A 23 8.59 14.84 -5.82
C ILE A 23 9.48 13.74 -5.27
N LEU A 24 9.02 13.10 -4.20
CA LEU A 24 9.64 11.89 -3.67
C LEU A 24 9.02 10.69 -4.37
N THR A 25 9.89 9.77 -4.80
CA THR A 25 9.46 8.52 -5.42
C THR A 25 10.02 7.32 -4.68
N GLY A 26 9.32 6.20 -4.82
CA GLY A 26 9.79 4.94 -4.28
C GLY A 26 9.06 3.78 -4.91
N TYR A 27 9.47 2.59 -4.51
CA TYR A 27 8.99 1.34 -5.06
C TYR A 27 9.25 0.19 -4.10
N GLY A 28 8.65 -0.95 -4.37
CA GLY A 28 8.86 -2.10 -3.52
C GLY A 28 8.06 -3.32 -3.91
N ARG A 29 7.93 -4.24 -2.95
CA ARG A 29 7.21 -5.49 -3.13
C ARG A 29 6.31 -5.80 -1.95
N VAL A 30 5.10 -6.27 -2.26
CA VAL A 30 4.16 -6.83 -1.29
C VAL A 30 4.65 -8.22 -0.88
N LEU A 31 4.75 -8.44 0.42
CA LEU A 31 5.21 -9.71 1.00
C LEU A 31 4.05 -10.52 1.58
N ASN A 32 3.02 -9.81 2.07
CA ASN A 32 1.94 -10.39 2.83
C ASN A 32 0.60 -9.78 2.42
N ILE A 33 -0.41 -10.63 2.23
CA ILE A 33 -1.82 -10.23 2.21
C ILE A 33 -2.60 -11.13 3.17
N ASN A 34 -3.35 -10.54 4.09
CA ASN A 34 -4.18 -11.20 5.10
C ASN A 34 -3.43 -12.28 5.91
N SER A 35 -2.13 -12.07 6.11
CA SER A 35 -1.23 -13.01 6.80
C SER A 35 -0.15 -12.24 7.55
N GLN A 36 0.22 -12.76 8.74
CA GLN A 36 1.37 -12.24 9.50
C GLN A 36 2.70 -12.71 8.89
N ASP A 37 2.71 -13.87 8.23
CA ASP A 37 3.89 -14.46 7.59
C ASP A 37 3.85 -14.29 6.06
N PRO A 38 5.01 -14.08 5.39
CA PRO A 38 5.06 -13.88 3.95
C PRO A 38 4.34 -15.02 3.20
N ASN A 39 3.40 -14.65 2.33
CA ASN A 39 2.49 -15.60 1.69
C ASN A 39 2.25 -15.31 0.20
N SER A 40 3.23 -14.72 -0.50
CA SER A 40 3.15 -14.43 -1.93
C SER A 40 2.78 -15.63 -2.79
N ALA A 41 3.27 -16.83 -2.44
CA ALA A 41 2.88 -18.06 -3.14
C ALA A 41 1.39 -18.42 -3.03
N LEU A 42 0.65 -17.84 -2.08
CA LEU A 42 -0.80 -18.04 -1.91
C LEU A 42 -1.62 -16.97 -2.64
N PHE A 43 -1.27 -15.68 -2.50
CA PHE A 43 -2.05 -14.60 -3.10
C PHE A 43 -1.62 -14.25 -4.53
N CYS A 44 -0.39 -14.60 -4.93
CA CYS A 44 0.16 -14.41 -6.26
C CYS A 44 0.86 -15.68 -6.78
N PRO A 45 0.15 -16.81 -6.98
CA PRO A 45 0.79 -18.04 -7.43
C PRO A 45 1.35 -17.87 -8.84
N GLY A 46 2.67 -17.94 -8.97
CA GLY A 46 3.36 -17.77 -10.26
C GLY A 46 3.47 -16.31 -10.71
N CYS A 47 3.28 -15.35 -9.79
CA CYS A 47 3.52 -13.94 -10.03
C CYS A 47 4.21 -13.28 -8.85
N GLU A 48 4.55 -12.01 -9.03
CA GLU A 48 4.90 -11.10 -7.96
C GLU A 48 3.98 -9.89 -7.96
N LEU A 49 3.84 -9.30 -6.77
CA LEU A 49 3.04 -8.10 -6.55
C LEU A 49 3.97 -6.99 -6.08
N THR A 50 4.26 -6.05 -6.97
CA THR A 50 5.17 -4.92 -6.76
C THR A 50 4.38 -3.63 -6.71
N PHE A 51 5.04 -2.53 -6.35
CA PHE A 51 4.42 -1.22 -6.42
C PHE A 51 5.45 -0.13 -6.71
N THR A 52 4.96 0.98 -7.24
CA THR A 52 5.64 2.27 -7.26
C THR A 52 4.77 3.30 -6.55
N PHE A 53 5.38 4.34 -6.01
CA PHE A 53 4.66 5.48 -5.50
C PHE A 53 5.38 6.79 -5.81
N SER A 54 4.61 7.87 -5.80
CA SER A 54 5.12 9.23 -5.83
C SER A 54 4.28 10.13 -4.94
N MET A 55 4.89 11.14 -4.37
CA MET A 55 4.22 12.17 -3.57
C MET A 55 5.00 13.47 -3.60
N GLU A 56 4.32 14.59 -3.38
CA GLU A 56 4.89 15.94 -3.39
C GLU A 56 5.07 16.45 -1.97
N LEU A 57 6.29 16.88 -1.62
CA LEU A 57 6.60 17.44 -0.30
C LEU A 57 5.92 18.80 -0.14
N VAL A 58 5.04 18.94 0.85
CA VAL A 58 4.36 20.19 1.18
C VAL A 58 5.16 21.00 2.19
N SER A 59 5.56 20.35 3.29
CA SER A 59 6.32 20.98 4.36
C SER A 59 7.30 20.00 4.96
N PHE A 60 8.40 20.58 5.47
CA PHE A 60 9.40 19.89 6.26
C PHE A 60 9.81 20.80 7.40
N ASP A 61 9.29 20.51 8.58
CA ASP A 61 9.45 21.35 9.77
C ASP A 61 10.46 20.71 10.72
N ILE A 62 11.67 21.28 10.77
CA ILE A 62 12.70 20.84 11.72
C ILE A 62 12.26 21.25 13.14
N THR A 63 11.98 20.25 13.97
CA THR A 63 11.57 20.44 15.38
C THR A 63 12.78 20.51 16.32
N SER A 64 13.90 19.89 15.94
CA SER A 64 15.18 19.92 16.66
C SER A 64 16.36 19.83 15.69
N GLY A 65 17.46 20.53 16.00
CA GLY A 65 18.69 20.47 15.22
C GLY A 65 18.68 21.30 13.93
N THR A 66 19.35 20.80 12.89
CA THR A 66 19.46 21.45 11.57
C THR A 66 19.41 20.39 10.48
N LEU A 67 18.62 20.60 9.42
CA LEU A 67 18.50 19.66 8.30
C LEU A 67 19.88 19.31 7.71
N GLY A 68 20.11 18.02 7.44
CA GLY A 68 21.39 17.53 6.92
C GLY A 68 22.52 17.53 7.96
N VAL A 69 22.21 17.76 9.23
CA VAL A 69 23.16 17.67 10.35
C VAL A 69 22.71 16.58 11.30
N VAL A 70 23.67 15.74 11.69
CA VAL A 70 23.45 14.62 12.62
C VAL A 70 22.74 15.08 13.89
N GLY A 71 21.69 14.34 14.28
CA GLY A 71 20.89 14.58 15.48
C GLY A 71 19.73 15.57 15.30
N ASN A 72 19.28 15.84 14.07
CA ASN A 72 18.05 16.58 13.81
C ASN A 72 16.81 15.67 13.83
N GLU A 73 15.67 16.31 14.13
CA GLU A 73 14.32 15.73 14.13
C GLU A 73 13.39 16.69 13.38
N GLY A 74 12.31 16.16 12.81
CA GLY A 74 11.36 16.99 12.09
C GLY A 74 10.10 16.26 11.69
N ASP A 75 9.07 17.06 11.42
CA ASP A 75 7.80 16.59 10.88
C ASP A 75 7.73 16.91 9.39
N PHE A 76 7.01 16.10 8.63
CA PHE A 76 6.83 16.29 7.21
C PHE A 76 5.38 16.04 6.79
N GLU A 77 4.97 16.77 5.76
CA GLU A 77 3.68 16.60 5.11
C GLU A 77 3.89 16.47 3.61
N PHE A 78 3.21 15.49 3.01
CA PHE A 78 3.17 15.26 1.58
C PHE A 78 1.73 15.31 1.08
N THR A 79 1.57 15.71 -0.17
CA THR A 79 0.30 15.70 -0.92
C THR A 79 0.47 14.89 -2.21
N ASN A 80 -0.65 14.65 -2.91
CA ASN A 80 -0.64 13.98 -4.22
C ASN A 80 0.03 12.60 -4.15
N LEU A 81 -0.19 11.87 -3.04
CA LEU A 81 0.29 10.50 -2.91
C LEU A 81 -0.46 9.64 -3.92
N GLU A 82 0.28 8.98 -4.79
CA GLU A 82 -0.22 7.97 -5.71
C GLU A 82 0.61 6.70 -5.51
N ILE A 83 -0.05 5.58 -5.23
CA ILE A 83 0.57 4.26 -5.10
C ILE A 83 -0.06 3.35 -6.15
N ASN A 84 0.77 2.83 -7.05
CA ASN A 84 0.36 1.89 -8.09
C ASN A 84 0.91 0.51 -7.78
N PHE A 85 0.03 -0.46 -7.58
CA PHE A 85 0.40 -1.86 -7.40
C PHE A 85 0.31 -2.61 -8.73
N PHE A 86 1.28 -3.46 -9.01
CA PHE A 86 1.38 -4.20 -10.27
C PHE A 86 1.51 -5.69 -10.02
N VAL A 87 0.73 -6.48 -10.75
CA VAL A 87 0.92 -7.93 -10.82
C VAL A 87 1.80 -8.25 -12.03
N ASP A 88 2.91 -8.93 -11.79
CA ASP A 88 3.80 -9.41 -12.85
C ASP A 88 3.99 -10.93 -12.80
N TYR A 89 3.80 -11.58 -13.95
CA TYR A 89 3.98 -13.02 -14.11
C TYR A 89 5.40 -13.41 -14.59
N ALA A 90 6.25 -12.45 -14.95
CA ALA A 90 7.63 -12.70 -15.32
C ALA A 90 8.54 -12.97 -14.10
N GLN A 91 8.16 -12.46 -12.91
CA GLN A 91 8.87 -12.68 -11.64
C GLN A 91 10.34 -12.24 -11.69
N ASN A 92 10.58 -11.05 -12.23
CA ASN A 92 11.89 -10.50 -12.52
C ASN A 92 12.28 -9.31 -11.61
N TYR A 93 11.50 -8.98 -10.58
CA TYR A 93 11.80 -7.92 -9.63
C TYR A 93 13.20 -8.06 -9.06
N ASN A 94 14.02 -7.04 -9.28
CA ASN A 94 15.41 -7.02 -8.88
C ASN A 94 15.77 -5.84 -7.97
N GLY A 95 14.77 -5.21 -7.35
CA GLY A 95 14.99 -4.06 -6.47
C GLY A 95 15.19 -2.74 -7.22
N THR A 96 14.65 -2.62 -8.43
CA THR A 96 14.66 -1.36 -9.20
C THR A 96 13.24 -0.89 -9.51
N SER A 97 13.06 0.43 -9.69
CA SER A 97 11.78 1.02 -10.09
C SER A 97 11.26 0.47 -11.41
N GLY A 98 12.16 0.20 -12.37
CA GLY A 98 11.80 -0.37 -13.67
C GLY A 98 11.12 -1.73 -13.56
N THR A 99 11.66 -2.64 -12.75
CA THR A 99 11.05 -3.96 -12.49
C THR A 99 9.94 -3.95 -11.45
N ALA A 100 9.70 -2.80 -10.80
CA ALA A 100 8.60 -2.66 -9.86
C ALA A 100 7.30 -2.26 -10.57
N GLY A 101 7.41 -1.59 -11.72
CA GLY A 101 6.29 -1.03 -12.47
C GLY A 101 6.08 -1.62 -13.87
N ASP A 102 6.65 -2.79 -14.17
CA ASP A 102 6.56 -3.44 -15.49
C ASP A 102 5.43 -4.48 -15.61
N GLY A 103 4.63 -4.67 -14.54
CA GLY A 103 3.45 -5.54 -14.54
C GLY A 103 2.14 -4.85 -14.95
N ASP A 104 1.04 -5.61 -14.85
CA ASP A 104 -0.32 -5.10 -15.07
C ASP A 104 -0.82 -4.37 -13.82
N LEU A 105 -1.43 -3.18 -13.97
CA LEU A 105 -1.98 -2.42 -12.86
C LEU A 105 -3.06 -3.24 -12.11
N TRP A 106 -2.77 -3.59 -10.86
CA TRP A 106 -3.63 -4.36 -9.99
C TRP A 106 -4.54 -3.47 -9.15
N LEU A 107 -3.98 -2.46 -8.50
CA LEU A 107 -4.71 -1.54 -7.63
C LEU A 107 -3.99 -0.19 -7.63
N GLN A 108 -4.75 0.90 -7.67
CA GLN A 108 -4.21 2.24 -7.47
C GLN A 108 -4.85 2.85 -6.22
N LEU A 109 -4.02 3.43 -5.36
CA LEU A 109 -4.44 4.13 -4.15
C LEU A 109 -3.94 5.57 -4.19
N THR A 110 -4.76 6.51 -3.74
CA THR A 110 -4.43 7.94 -3.71
C THR A 110 -4.67 8.56 -2.34
N SER A 111 -3.94 9.64 -2.03
CA SER A 111 -4.24 10.52 -0.90
C SER A 111 -3.77 11.95 -1.15
N ASP A 112 -4.56 12.91 -0.67
CA ASP A 112 -4.19 14.32 -0.63
C ASP A 112 -3.30 14.68 0.57
N SER A 113 -3.10 13.75 1.50
CA SER A 113 -2.29 13.97 2.69
C SER A 113 -1.63 12.69 3.19
N LEU A 114 -0.30 12.75 3.29
CA LEU A 114 0.49 11.84 4.11
C LEU A 114 1.29 12.70 5.08
N SER A 115 1.24 12.36 6.36
CA SER A 115 2.02 13.06 7.38
C SER A 115 2.83 12.08 8.19
N GLY A 116 3.95 12.56 8.71
CA GLY A 116 4.84 11.74 9.49
C GLY A 116 5.90 12.53 10.21
N SER A 117 6.73 11.78 10.93
CA SER A 117 7.81 12.32 11.73
C SER A 117 9.07 11.53 11.46
N GLY A 118 10.18 12.26 11.36
CA GLY A 118 11.51 11.74 11.23
C GLY A 118 12.33 12.00 12.49
N ALA A 119 13.18 11.05 12.82
CA ALA A 119 14.21 11.14 13.85
C ALA A 119 15.56 10.70 13.27
N ASP A 120 16.64 11.14 13.91
CA ASP A 120 18.01 10.74 13.60
C ASP A 120 18.46 11.06 12.17
N ASN A 121 19.02 12.26 12.00
CA ASN A 121 19.85 12.63 10.85
C ASN A 121 19.07 12.79 9.53
N LEU A 122 17.88 13.39 9.57
CA LEU A 122 17.08 13.64 8.37
C LEU A 122 17.86 14.47 7.34
N GLY A 123 17.81 14.03 6.08
CA GLY A 123 18.56 14.62 4.98
C GLY A 123 20.04 14.24 4.97
N THR A 124 20.47 13.21 5.72
CA THR A 124 21.86 12.70 5.68
C THR A 124 21.98 11.29 5.09
N GLY A 125 20.88 10.64 4.70
CA GLY A 125 20.86 9.25 4.24
C GLY A 125 20.91 8.21 5.36
N SER A 126 20.92 8.65 6.62
CA SER A 126 20.74 7.80 7.81
C SER A 126 19.41 8.05 8.52
N ASP A 127 18.51 8.74 7.80
CA ASP A 127 17.19 9.16 8.17
C ASP A 127 16.37 7.98 8.71
N THR A 128 15.61 8.18 9.78
CA THR A 128 14.67 7.19 10.31
C THR A 128 13.34 7.85 10.59
N GLY A 129 12.22 7.16 10.40
CA GLY A 129 10.92 7.75 10.69
C GLY A 129 9.74 6.90 10.28
N ASN A 130 8.56 7.51 10.37
CA ASN A 130 7.28 6.89 10.08
C ASN A 130 6.33 7.87 9.41
N GLY A 131 5.40 7.34 8.61
CA GLY A 131 4.35 8.10 7.94
C GLY A 131 3.00 7.40 8.02
N SER A 132 1.93 8.16 7.87
CA SER A 132 0.57 7.63 7.81
C SER A 132 -0.31 8.45 6.87
N ALA A 133 -1.27 7.77 6.24
CA ALA A 133 -2.24 8.39 5.36
C ALA A 133 -3.57 7.64 5.39
N LEU A 134 -4.67 8.35 5.12
CA LEU A 134 -5.92 7.73 4.70
C LEU A 134 -5.91 7.67 3.17
N LEU A 135 -6.30 6.54 2.59
CA LEU A 135 -6.19 6.28 1.16
C LEU A 135 -7.57 6.07 0.54
N ASN A 136 -7.75 6.57 -0.67
CA ASN A 136 -8.87 6.25 -1.56
C ASN A 136 -8.45 5.18 -2.55
N VAL A 137 -9.39 4.30 -2.90
CA VAL A 137 -9.22 3.33 -4.00
C VAL A 137 -9.66 3.99 -5.30
N GLU A 138 -8.74 4.10 -6.26
CA GLU A 138 -9.09 4.58 -7.58
C GLU A 138 -9.77 3.49 -8.39
N GLN A 139 -10.78 3.85 -9.20
CA GLN A 139 -11.59 2.90 -9.98
C GLN A 139 -10.86 2.39 -11.24
N VAL A 140 -9.61 1.94 -11.07
CA VAL A 140 -8.70 1.46 -12.12
C VAL A 140 -7.92 0.23 -11.65
N GLY A 141 -7.41 -0.55 -12.60
CA GLY A 141 -6.70 -1.79 -12.32
C GLY A 141 -7.61 -3.01 -12.16
N LEU A 142 -7.02 -4.14 -11.78
CA LEU A 142 -7.71 -5.44 -11.75
C LEU A 142 -8.55 -5.68 -10.48
N ALA A 143 -8.22 -5.01 -9.37
CA ALA A 143 -8.75 -5.35 -8.05
C ALA A 143 -9.53 -4.23 -7.35
N TRP A 144 -9.59 -3.02 -7.91
CA TRP A 144 -10.26 -1.86 -7.27
C TRP A 144 -11.70 -2.15 -6.82
N ASN A 145 -12.43 -2.93 -7.61
CA ASN A 145 -13.83 -3.26 -7.37
C ASN A 145 -14.06 -4.20 -6.17
N ASN A 146 -13.00 -4.55 -5.44
CA ASN A 146 -13.06 -5.31 -4.20
C ASN A 146 -12.85 -4.41 -2.97
N PHE A 147 -12.57 -3.11 -3.09
CA PHE A 147 -12.08 -2.32 -1.94
C PHE A 147 -12.68 -0.90 -1.76
N ASP A 148 -13.49 -0.40 -2.70
CA ASP A 148 -14.18 0.91 -2.59
C ASP A 148 -15.40 0.79 -1.65
N THR A 149 -15.16 0.96 -0.34
CA THR A 149 -16.18 0.79 0.71
C THR A 149 -16.54 2.08 1.41
N ASN A 150 -15.71 3.13 1.30
CA ASN A 150 -15.78 4.34 2.11
C ASN A 150 -15.86 4.02 3.62
N GLY A 151 -15.14 2.97 4.04
CA GLY A 151 -15.27 2.34 5.35
C GLY A 151 -14.50 3.03 6.48
N GLU A 152 -13.58 3.93 6.16
CA GLU A 152 -12.73 4.63 7.11
C GLU A 152 -13.21 6.06 7.41
N ALA A 153 -12.55 6.72 8.38
CA ALA A 153 -12.87 8.10 8.75
C ALA A 153 -12.82 9.01 7.52
N GLY A 154 -13.70 10.01 7.40
CA GLY A 154 -13.70 10.93 6.26
C GLY A 154 -14.21 10.35 4.93
N GLY A 155 -14.62 9.08 4.90
CA GLY A 155 -15.06 8.40 3.68
C GLY A 155 -13.94 7.76 2.88
N TYR A 156 -12.72 7.71 3.43
CA TYR A 156 -11.60 6.98 2.82
C TYR A 156 -11.84 5.47 2.86
N ASP A 157 -11.09 4.73 2.06
CA ASP A 157 -11.23 3.28 1.89
C ASP A 157 -10.25 2.48 2.74
N MET A 158 -9.04 3.01 2.91
CA MET A 158 -7.95 2.31 3.58
C MET A 158 -7.11 3.26 4.45
N VAL A 159 -6.31 2.66 5.33
CA VAL A 159 -5.31 3.34 6.16
C VAL A 159 -3.93 2.78 5.83
N LEU A 160 -2.98 3.68 5.56
CA LEU A 160 -1.56 3.41 5.41
C LEU A 160 -0.81 3.78 6.69
N ASP A 161 0.08 2.89 7.11
CA ASP A 161 1.14 3.12 8.08
C ASP A 161 2.47 2.68 7.44
N SER A 162 3.49 3.51 7.52
CA SER A 162 4.80 3.24 6.93
C SER A 162 5.95 3.62 7.84
N SER A 163 7.10 3.02 7.59
CA SER A 163 8.37 3.34 8.24
C SER A 163 9.50 3.38 7.23
N PHE A 164 10.53 4.18 7.53
CA PHE A 164 11.75 4.26 6.77
C PHE A 164 12.97 4.37 7.68
N GLN A 165 14.11 3.93 7.16
CA GLN A 165 15.40 3.98 7.82
C GLN A 165 16.54 3.98 6.79
N GLY A 166 17.69 4.53 7.16
CA GLY A 166 18.91 4.45 6.37
C GLY A 166 19.34 3.00 6.13
N ILE A 167 19.74 2.70 4.89
CA ILE A 167 20.24 1.37 4.48
C ILE A 167 21.73 1.36 4.15
N GLY A 168 22.46 2.40 4.56
CA GLY A 168 23.86 2.61 4.20
C GLY A 168 24.06 3.15 2.79
N SER A 169 23.01 3.79 2.23
CA SER A 169 23.04 4.55 0.99
C SER A 169 22.72 6.01 1.30
N ASP A 170 23.47 6.94 0.71
CA ASP A 170 23.23 8.38 0.90
C ASP A 170 22.04 8.89 0.07
N THR A 171 21.50 8.08 -0.85
CA THR A 171 20.46 8.49 -1.79
C THR A 171 19.19 7.66 -1.69
N GLN A 172 19.16 6.63 -0.85
CA GLN A 172 18.03 5.72 -0.76
C GLN A 172 17.81 5.28 0.68
N LEU A 173 16.54 5.26 1.08
CA LEU A 173 16.07 4.72 2.34
C LEU A 173 15.37 3.38 2.09
N GLY A 174 15.32 2.56 3.12
CA GLY A 174 14.59 1.31 3.13
C GLY A 174 13.55 1.31 4.23
N GLY A 175 12.45 0.61 4.00
CA GLY A 175 11.30 0.73 4.87
C GLY A 175 10.32 -0.43 4.79
N SER A 176 9.21 -0.25 5.49
CA SER A 176 8.07 -1.16 5.42
C SER A 176 6.76 -0.38 5.42
N PHE A 177 5.70 -1.02 4.94
CA PHE A 177 4.36 -0.47 5.05
C PHE A 177 3.36 -1.51 5.48
N GLN A 178 2.26 -1.02 6.00
CA GLN A 178 1.02 -1.74 6.21
C GLN A 178 -0.14 -0.90 5.67
N ILE A 179 -0.95 -1.52 4.81
CA ILE A 179 -2.23 -0.97 4.38
C ILE A 179 -3.33 -1.84 4.96
N THR A 180 -4.36 -1.21 5.51
CA THR A 180 -5.52 -1.89 6.09
C THR A 180 -6.81 -1.29 5.59
N GLY A 181 -7.86 -2.10 5.45
CA GLY A 181 -9.16 -1.62 5.02
C GLY A 181 -10.19 -2.73 5.05
N ASN A 182 -11.28 -2.53 4.31
CA ASN A 182 -12.34 -3.52 4.17
C ASN A 182 -12.49 -3.93 2.70
N SER A 183 -12.63 -5.23 2.46
CA SER A 183 -13.11 -5.75 1.20
C SER A 183 -14.62 -5.51 1.06
N ILE A 184 -15.08 -5.27 -0.16
CA ILE A 184 -16.49 -5.26 -0.49
C ILE A 184 -17.00 -6.70 -0.32
N PRO A 185 -17.98 -6.95 0.57
CA PRO A 185 -18.52 -8.29 0.74
C PRO A 185 -19.05 -8.81 -0.60
N GLU A 186 -18.58 -9.98 -1.04
CA GLU A 186 -19.03 -10.55 -2.31
C GLU A 186 -20.57 -10.56 -2.39
N PRO A 187 -21.17 -9.99 -3.45
CA PRO A 187 -22.60 -9.76 -3.49
C PRO A 187 -23.35 -11.08 -3.61
N SER A 188 -23.80 -11.66 -2.48
CA SER A 188 -24.85 -12.68 -2.34
C SER A 188 -24.79 -13.93 -3.25
N SER A 189 -23.74 -14.09 -4.06
CA SER A 189 -23.66 -15.10 -5.11
C SER A 189 -23.48 -16.49 -4.51
N LEU A 190 -22.83 -16.59 -3.34
CA LEU A 190 -22.83 -17.78 -2.49
C LEU A 190 -24.22 -18.09 -1.92
N ALA A 191 -24.99 -17.07 -1.54
CA ALA A 191 -26.36 -17.26 -1.04
C ALA A 191 -27.31 -17.69 -2.17
N LEU A 192 -27.15 -17.16 -3.39
CA LEU A 192 -27.90 -17.55 -4.59
C LEU A 192 -27.51 -18.94 -5.09
N LEU A 193 -26.22 -19.32 -5.03
CA LEU A 193 -25.79 -20.68 -5.30
C LEU A 193 -26.37 -21.66 -4.27
N GLY A 194 -26.35 -21.30 -2.98
CA GLY A 194 -26.96 -22.08 -1.90
C GLY A 194 -28.49 -22.23 -2.06
N LEU A 195 -29.19 -21.15 -2.38
CA LEU A 195 -30.63 -21.16 -2.67
C LEU A 195 -30.96 -21.91 -3.96
N GLY A 196 -30.12 -21.80 -4.99
CA GLY A 196 -30.24 -22.55 -6.24
C GLY A 196 -30.11 -24.06 -6.02
N MET A 197 -29.12 -24.49 -5.23
CA MET A 197 -28.94 -25.90 -4.86
C MET A 197 -30.09 -26.43 -3.98
N LEU A 198 -30.61 -25.63 -3.06
CA LEU A 198 -31.80 -25.99 -2.27
C LEU A 198 -33.06 -26.11 -3.15
N GLY A 199 -33.20 -25.24 -4.15
CA GLY A 199 -34.23 -25.34 -5.18
C GLY A 199 -34.15 -26.65 -5.97
N PHE A 200 -32.95 -27.04 -6.43
CA PHE A 200 -32.74 -28.30 -7.15
C PHE A 200 -32.98 -29.55 -6.27
N ALA A 201 -32.59 -29.53 -5.00
CA ALA A 201 -32.89 -30.61 -4.06
C ALA A 201 -34.41 -30.75 -3.80
N GLY A 202 -35.15 -29.64 -3.78
CA GLY A 202 -36.60 -29.63 -3.69
C GLY A 202 -37.30 -30.21 -4.93
N PHE A 203 -36.78 -29.95 -6.13
CA PHE A 203 -37.30 -30.52 -7.37
C PHE A 203 -36.96 -32.02 -7.53
N ALA A 204 -35.79 -32.47 -7.06
CA ALA A 204 -35.42 -33.88 -7.10
C ALA A 204 -36.33 -34.77 -6.23
N ARG A 205 -36.85 -34.24 -5.10
CA ARG A 205 -37.83 -34.97 -4.26
C ARG A 205 -39.21 -35.11 -4.90
N ARG A 206 -39.62 -34.20 -5.79
CA ARG A 206 -40.93 -34.27 -6.47
C ARG A 206 -41.02 -35.34 -7.56
N LYS A 207 -39.90 -35.93 -8.00
CA LYS A 207 -39.90 -37.02 -9.00
C LYS A 207 -39.92 -38.44 -8.40
N LYS A 208 -39.98 -38.58 -7.07
CA LYS A 208 -40.08 -39.89 -6.38
C LYS A 208 -41.41 -40.08 -5.61
N ALA A 209 -42.45 -39.31 -5.94
CA ALA A 209 -43.81 -39.51 -5.45
C ALA A 209 -44.73 -39.83 -6.62
#